data_AF-A0A2B4F8V0-F1
#
_entry.id   AF-A0A2B4F8V0-F1
#
_cell.length_a   1.000
_cell.length_b   1.000
_cell.length_c   1.000
_cell.angle_alpha   90.00
_cell.angle_beta   90.00
_cell.angle_gamma   90.00
#
_symmetry.space_group_name_H-M   'P 1'
#
loop_
_entity.id
_entity.type
_entity.pdbx_description
1 polymer ?
#
loop_
_entity_poly.entity_id
_entity_poly.type
_entity_poly.pdbx_seq_one_letter_code
_entity_poly.pdbx_strand_id
1 'polypeptide(L)'
;MESKVERYVENYVVNKNTMALLPVILSEKKIVTRVVEMGDSFFVFQKPLDIIERSCRKHGSSFLGRKEGTKELTHITHKAPIAISPTDQLYFFPTYSYSRKECAWLSHFYIESNKESKDGNVIVRFINGFAVKLEISKSSFENQLNRTAKLRTEYEDRRKKQGSPCFKEIDKIEQSKLKPAYEKVYFVKEGEV
;
A
#
# COMPACT_ATOMS: atom_id res chain seq x y z
N MET A 1 14.55 19.44 30.36
CA MET A 1 14.08 18.71 29.17
C MET A 1 14.69 19.39 27.97
N GLU A 2 15.75 18.82 27.40
CA GLU A 2 16.33 19.35 26.16
C GLU A 2 15.26 19.36 25.07
N SER A 3 15.05 20.51 24.44
CA SER A 3 14.18 20.64 23.29
C SER A 3 14.76 19.77 22.17
N LYS A 4 14.20 18.59 21.96
CA LYS A 4 14.59 17.72 20.86
C LYS A 4 14.38 18.51 19.57
N VAL A 5 15.46 18.82 18.86
CA VAL A 5 15.39 19.52 17.57
C VAL A 5 14.57 18.63 16.63
N GLU A 6 13.44 19.14 16.17
CA GLU A 6 12.60 18.46 15.20
C GLU A 6 13.37 18.31 13.88
N ARG A 7 13.45 17.07 13.38
CA ARG A 7 14.19 16.72 12.16
C ARG A 7 13.25 16.64 10.97
N TYR A 8 13.77 16.95 9.79
CA TYR A 8 13.03 16.77 8.54
C TYR A 8 13.88 16.14 7.45
N VAL A 9 13.20 15.55 6.47
CA VAL A 9 13.79 15.13 5.19
C VAL A 9 12.93 15.65 4.03
N GLU A 10 13.55 15.86 2.88
CA GLU A 10 12.83 16.38 1.70
C GLU A 10 11.89 15.35 1.09
N ASN A 11 12.31 14.08 1.09
CA ASN A 11 11.65 13.02 0.36
C ASN A 11 11.63 11.74 1.19
N TYR A 12 10.52 10.99 1.10
CA TYR A 12 10.39 9.74 1.82
C TYR A 12 9.74 8.64 0.97
N VAL A 13 10.17 7.41 1.22
CA VAL A 13 9.62 6.18 0.64
C VAL A 13 9.26 5.28 1.80
N VAL A 14 8.00 4.85 1.84
CA VAL A 14 7.51 3.90 2.83
C VAL A 14 8.38 2.65 2.80
N ASN A 15 8.83 2.24 3.97
CA ASN A 15 9.71 1.09 4.18
C ASN A 15 9.15 0.21 5.32
N LYS A 16 9.87 -0.86 5.65
CA LYS A 16 9.42 -1.83 6.65
C LYS A 16 9.25 -1.22 8.04
N ASN A 17 9.92 -0.13 8.39
CA ASN A 17 9.80 0.52 9.70
C ASN A 17 8.63 1.51 9.78
N THR A 18 8.02 1.90 8.65
CA THR A 18 6.96 2.91 8.61
C THR A 18 5.67 2.38 9.25
N MET A 19 5.19 3.02 10.32
CA MET A 19 3.93 2.69 10.98
C MET A 19 2.79 3.61 10.54
N ALA A 20 3.06 4.90 10.39
CA ALA A 20 2.04 5.89 10.06
C ALA A 20 2.59 7.09 9.28
N LEU A 21 1.73 7.65 8.43
CA LEU A 21 1.90 8.94 7.77
C LEU A 21 0.77 9.86 8.27
N LEU A 22 1.11 10.78 9.16
CA LEU A 22 0.14 11.67 9.80
C LEU A 22 0.21 13.06 9.12
N PRO A 23 -0.90 13.58 8.58
CA PRO A 23 -0.90 14.91 7.98
C PRO A 23 -0.75 15.97 9.06
N VAL A 24 0.02 17.01 8.75
CA VAL A 24 0.20 18.20 9.57
C VAL A 24 -0.09 19.41 8.69
N ILE A 25 -1.17 20.12 9.03
CA ILE A 25 -1.68 21.25 8.25
C ILE A 25 -0.98 22.51 8.78
N LEU A 26 -0.08 23.09 7.98
CA LEU A 26 0.63 24.33 8.31
C LEU A 26 -0.16 25.57 7.84
N SER A 27 -0.89 25.43 6.73
CA SER A 27 -1.84 26.43 6.21
C SER A 27 -2.81 25.76 5.24
N GLU A 28 -3.78 26.51 4.71
CA GLU A 28 -4.75 25.94 3.76
C GLU A 28 -4.09 25.27 2.54
N LYS A 29 -2.93 25.77 2.09
CA LYS A 29 -2.23 25.24 0.90
C LYS A 29 -1.03 24.35 1.25
N LYS A 30 -0.59 24.35 2.51
CA LYS A 30 0.65 23.66 2.93
C LYS A 30 0.34 22.56 3.95
N ILE A 31 0.47 21.32 3.49
CA ILE A 31 0.34 20.12 4.29
C ILE A 31 1.67 19.39 4.21
N VAL A 32 2.23 19.05 5.38
CA VAL A 32 3.41 18.20 5.51
C VAL A 32 3.01 16.91 6.21
N THR A 33 3.93 15.94 6.26
CA THR A 33 3.68 14.65 6.89
C THR A 33 4.61 14.49 8.07
N ARG A 34 4.06 14.10 9.24
CA ARG A 34 4.85 13.46 10.29
C ARG A 34 4.88 11.97 10.01
N VAL A 35 6.06 11.46 9.70
CA VAL A 35 6.32 10.03 9.53
C VAL A 35 6.58 9.45 10.91
N VAL A 36 5.88 8.37 11.25
CA VAL A 36 6.11 7.60 12.46
C VAL A 36 6.68 6.26 12.04
N GLU A 37 7.94 6.02 12.37
CA GLU A 37 8.61 4.73 12.23
C GLU A 37 8.71 4.02 13.59
N MET A 38 9.06 2.73 13.57
CA MET A 38 9.18 1.89 14.77
C MET A 38 10.06 2.49 15.87
N GLY A 39 11.16 3.16 15.52
CA GLY A 39 12.11 3.74 16.46
C GLY A 39 12.33 5.25 16.33
N ASP A 40 11.68 5.92 15.36
CA ASP A 40 11.87 7.34 15.12
C ASP A 40 10.60 8.03 14.60
N SER A 41 10.57 9.36 14.71
CA SER A 41 9.55 10.21 14.11
C SER A 41 10.18 11.51 13.63
N PHE A 42 9.81 11.95 12.43
CA PHE A 42 10.35 13.15 11.80
C PHE A 42 9.36 13.71 10.76
N PHE A 43 9.64 14.92 10.28
CA PHE A 43 8.82 15.59 9.28
C PHE A 43 9.30 15.33 7.85
N VAL A 44 8.36 15.29 6.92
CA VAL A 44 8.60 15.24 5.48
C VAL A 44 7.76 16.32 4.82
N PHE A 45 8.38 17.13 3.96
CA PHE A 45 7.72 18.23 3.25
C PHE A 45 6.93 17.74 2.01
N GLN A 46 6.18 16.66 2.19
CA GLN A 46 5.30 16.04 1.21
C GLN A 46 3.94 15.73 1.86
N LYS A 47 2.87 15.69 1.07
CA LYS A 47 1.57 15.19 1.58
C LYS A 47 1.63 13.67 1.76
N PRO A 48 0.81 13.09 2.65
CA PRO A 48 0.77 11.64 2.82
C PRO A 48 0.50 10.89 1.50
N LEU A 49 -0.41 11.40 0.66
CA LEU A 49 -0.70 10.81 -0.64
C LEU A 49 0.53 10.82 -1.57
N ASP A 50 1.28 11.92 -1.62
CA ASP A 50 2.48 12.03 -2.48
C ASP A 50 3.55 11.01 -2.07
N ILE A 51 3.69 10.76 -0.76
CA ILE A 51 4.57 9.74 -0.21
C ILE A 51 4.10 8.34 -0.64
N ILE A 52 2.80 8.03 -0.52
CA ILE A 52 2.23 6.75 -0.95
C ILE A 52 2.44 6.55 -2.45
N GLU A 53 2.15 7.56 -3.29
CA GLU A 53 2.34 7.46 -4.74
C GLU A 53 3.80 7.23 -5.12
N ARG A 54 4.72 7.99 -4.52
CA ARG A 54 6.16 7.80 -4.71
C ARG A 54 6.58 6.39 -4.29
N SER A 55 6.05 5.91 -3.17
CA SER A 55 6.35 4.59 -2.66
C SER A 55 5.87 3.50 -3.61
N CYS A 56 4.66 3.62 -4.16
CA CYS A 56 4.20 2.71 -5.22
C CYS A 56 5.17 2.70 -6.40
N ARG A 57 5.57 3.88 -6.92
CA ARG A 57 6.48 3.98 -8.09
C ARG A 57 7.81 3.31 -7.82
N LYS A 58 8.37 3.51 -6.61
CA LYS A 58 9.65 2.89 -6.20
C LYS A 58 9.56 1.37 -6.06
N HIS A 59 8.37 0.83 -5.80
CA HIS A 59 8.10 -0.62 -5.80
C HIS A 59 7.51 -1.12 -7.13
N GLY A 60 7.77 -0.40 -8.23
CA GLY A 60 7.48 -0.86 -9.60
C GLY A 60 6.00 -0.77 -10.02
N SER A 61 5.17 0.03 -9.36
CA SER A 61 3.76 0.18 -9.73
C SER A 61 3.25 1.61 -9.58
N SER A 62 2.18 1.98 -10.27
CA SER A 62 1.52 3.27 -10.02
C SER A 62 0.51 3.14 -8.87
N PHE A 63 0.23 4.25 -8.18
CA PHE A 63 -0.85 4.29 -7.19
C PHE A 63 -2.19 3.86 -7.79
N LEU A 64 -2.51 4.33 -9.00
CA LEU A 64 -3.72 3.93 -9.71
C LEU A 64 -3.74 2.44 -10.02
N GLY A 65 -2.62 1.86 -10.46
CA GLY A 65 -2.51 0.42 -10.68
C GLY A 65 -2.73 -0.40 -9.42
N ARG A 66 -2.17 0.03 -8.28
CA ARG A 66 -2.42 -0.61 -6.97
C ARG A 66 -3.88 -0.47 -6.51
N LYS A 67 -4.50 0.69 -6.79
CA LYS A 67 -5.91 0.94 -6.49
C LYS A 67 -6.84 0.05 -7.33
N GLU A 68 -6.62 -0.05 -8.64
CA GLU A 68 -7.40 -0.93 -9.52
C GLU A 68 -7.17 -2.41 -9.17
N GLY A 69 -5.93 -2.81 -8.87
CA GLY A 69 -5.64 -4.16 -8.38
C GLY A 69 -6.39 -4.48 -7.08
N THR A 70 -6.49 -3.51 -6.16
CA THR A 70 -7.29 -3.67 -4.93
C THR A 70 -8.77 -3.87 -5.25
N LYS A 71 -9.31 -3.08 -6.18
CA LYS A 71 -10.71 -3.20 -6.64
C LYS A 71 -10.98 -4.55 -7.29
N GLU A 72 -10.07 -5.04 -8.13
CA GLU A 72 -10.19 -6.36 -8.77
C GLU A 72 -10.17 -7.49 -7.74
N LEU A 73 -9.28 -7.40 -6.75
CA LEU A 73 -9.10 -8.42 -5.72
C LEU A 73 -10.25 -8.46 -4.70
N THR A 74 -10.74 -7.30 -4.29
CA THR A 74 -11.59 -7.20 -3.09
C THR A 74 -12.95 -6.55 -3.32
N HIS A 75 -13.18 -6.01 -4.52
CA HIS A 75 -14.33 -5.16 -4.90
C HIS A 75 -14.44 -3.84 -4.12
N ILE A 76 -13.38 -3.43 -3.43
CA ILE A 76 -13.34 -2.17 -2.68
C ILE A 76 -12.98 -1.02 -3.62
N THR A 77 -13.87 -0.03 -3.73
CA THR A 77 -13.70 1.13 -4.64
C THR A 77 -13.40 2.43 -3.89
N HIS A 78 -14.07 2.66 -2.77
CA HIS A 78 -13.94 3.88 -1.96
C HIS A 78 -12.95 3.69 -0.82
N LYS A 79 -12.02 4.64 -0.68
CA LYS A 79 -10.95 4.58 0.34
C LYS A 79 -10.26 3.21 0.32
N ALA A 80 -9.87 2.77 -0.87
CA ALA A 80 -9.23 1.48 -1.03
C ALA A 80 -7.88 1.44 -0.29
N PRO A 81 -7.59 0.36 0.45
CA PRO A 81 -6.24 0.13 0.93
C PRO A 81 -5.28 -0.07 -0.24
N ILE A 82 -3.99 0.16 -0.01
CA ILE A 82 -2.93 0.09 -1.01
C ILE A 82 -1.88 -0.90 -0.54
N ALA A 83 -1.69 -1.97 -1.31
CA ALA A 83 -0.56 -2.87 -1.16
C ALA A 83 0.65 -2.29 -1.92
N ILE A 84 1.45 -1.47 -1.25
CA ILE A 84 2.62 -0.79 -1.83
C ILE A 84 3.64 -1.85 -2.31
N SER A 85 3.96 -2.79 -1.41
CA SER A 85 4.74 -3.99 -1.69
C SER A 85 4.16 -5.16 -0.90
N PRO A 86 3.35 -6.03 -1.55
CA PRO A 86 2.86 -7.26 -0.93
C PRO A 86 3.98 -8.14 -0.39
N THR A 87 5.11 -8.22 -1.11
CA THR A 87 6.29 -9.02 -0.74
C THR A 87 6.93 -8.53 0.56
N ASP A 88 7.00 -7.22 0.75
CA ASP A 88 7.55 -6.60 1.95
C ASP A 88 6.51 -6.34 3.04
N GLN A 89 5.28 -6.83 2.86
CA GLN A 89 4.16 -6.64 3.78
C GLN A 89 3.77 -5.16 4.00
N LEU A 90 4.02 -4.30 3.02
CA LEU A 90 3.69 -2.87 3.05
C LEU A 90 2.25 -2.64 2.61
N TYR A 91 1.30 -2.93 3.50
CA TYR A 91 -0.14 -2.68 3.31
C TYR A 91 -0.56 -1.44 4.10
N PHE A 92 -0.98 -0.39 3.39
CA PHE A 92 -1.37 0.88 3.97
C PHE A 92 -2.82 1.20 3.68
N PHE A 93 -3.53 1.81 4.63
CA PHE A 93 -4.91 2.22 4.43
C PHE A 93 -5.17 3.66 4.88
N PRO A 94 -6.07 4.37 4.17
CA PRO A 94 -6.37 5.76 4.45
C PRO A 94 -7.41 5.90 5.58
N THR A 95 -7.28 6.94 6.41
CA THR A 95 -8.31 7.26 7.42
C THR A 95 -9.52 7.98 6.83
N TYR A 96 -9.33 8.76 5.76
CA TYR A 96 -10.36 9.50 5.03
C TYR A 96 -10.29 9.27 3.51
N SER A 97 -11.06 10.02 2.71
CA SER A 97 -10.81 10.10 1.27
C SER A 97 -9.39 10.60 1.00
N TYR A 98 -8.72 10.09 -0.03
CA TYR A 98 -7.35 10.50 -0.40
C TYR A 98 -7.22 12.00 -0.66
N SER A 99 -8.31 12.65 -1.09
CA SER A 99 -8.38 14.08 -1.37
C SER A 99 -8.48 14.96 -0.13
N ARG A 100 -8.81 14.39 1.04
CA ARG A 100 -8.96 15.14 2.29
C ARG A 100 -7.59 15.48 2.88
N LYS A 101 -7.45 16.71 3.40
CA LYS A 101 -6.21 17.20 3.99
C LYS A 101 -5.85 16.47 5.28
N GLU A 102 -6.87 15.96 5.99
CA GLU A 102 -6.74 15.22 7.24
C GLU A 102 -6.49 13.72 7.02
N CYS A 103 -6.37 13.27 5.76
CA CYS A 103 -6.17 11.86 5.43
C CYS A 103 -4.79 11.37 5.87
N ALA A 104 -4.79 10.59 6.96
CA ALA A 104 -3.63 9.83 7.42
C ALA A 104 -3.60 8.46 6.75
N TRP A 105 -2.41 7.87 6.69
CA TRP A 105 -2.21 6.52 6.22
C TRP A 105 -1.54 5.69 7.30
N LEU A 106 -2.04 4.49 7.52
CA LEU A 106 -1.56 3.60 8.58
C LEU A 106 -1.14 2.28 7.99
N SER A 107 -0.01 1.76 8.46
CA SER A 107 0.41 0.41 8.14
C SER A 107 -0.48 -0.57 8.90
N HIS A 108 -1.13 -1.47 8.16
CA HIS A 108 -1.92 -2.54 8.76
C HIS A 108 -1.06 -3.47 9.63
N PHE A 109 0.23 -3.63 9.32
CA PHE A 109 1.10 -4.55 10.03
C PHE A 109 1.39 -4.12 11.48
N TYR A 110 1.38 -2.82 11.73
CA TYR A 110 1.82 -2.26 13.02
C TYR A 110 0.69 -2.02 14.02
N ILE A 111 -0.58 -2.25 13.64
CA ILE A 111 -1.73 -2.03 14.50
C ILE A 111 -1.82 -3.17 15.53
N GLU A 112 -1.69 -2.84 16.81
CA GLU A 112 -1.85 -3.80 17.91
C GLU A 112 -3.30 -3.81 18.42
N SER A 113 -3.85 -2.63 18.71
CA SER A 113 -5.21 -2.50 19.22
C SER A 113 -5.80 -1.13 18.93
N ASN A 114 -7.12 -1.02 19.03
CA ASN A 114 -7.82 0.25 18.92
C ASN A 114 -8.92 0.34 19.99
N LYS A 115 -9.20 1.55 20.45
CA LYS A 115 -10.31 1.84 21.38
C LYS A 115 -10.95 3.17 21.08
N GLU A 116 -12.22 3.29 21.40
CA GLU A 116 -12.94 4.56 21.34
C GLU A 116 -12.53 5.45 22.51
N SER A 117 -12.36 6.74 22.26
CA SER A 117 -12.16 7.76 23.29
C SER A 117 -13.48 8.45 23.64
N LYS A 118 -13.50 9.16 24.78
CA LYS A 118 -14.72 9.80 25.32
C LYS A 118 -15.40 10.79 24.36
N ASP A 119 -14.64 11.34 23.43
CA ASP A 119 -15.07 12.30 22.41
C ASP A 119 -15.45 11.64 21.07
N GLY A 120 -15.67 10.31 21.04
CA GLY A 120 -16.11 9.58 19.84
C GLY A 120 -15.01 9.32 18.79
N ASN A 121 -13.78 9.72 19.12
CA ASN A 121 -12.59 9.51 18.31
C ASN A 121 -11.97 8.13 18.58
N VAL A 122 -11.00 7.72 17.77
CA VAL A 122 -10.30 6.44 17.95
C VAL A 122 -8.87 6.67 18.43
N ILE A 123 -8.45 5.88 19.42
CA ILE A 123 -7.06 5.75 19.85
C ILE A 123 -6.54 4.43 19.32
N VAL A 124 -5.52 4.50 18.48
CA VAL A 124 -4.85 3.36 17.86
C VAL A 124 -3.52 3.15 18.55
N ARG A 125 -3.28 1.95 19.08
CA ARG A 125 -2.01 1.54 19.67
C ARG A 125 -1.24 0.70 18.66
N PHE A 126 0.04 1.02 18.50
CA PHE A 126 0.98 0.26 17.68
C PHE A 126 1.74 -0.76 18.51
N ILE A 127 2.31 -1.77 17.86
CA ILE A 127 3.04 -2.87 18.51
C ILE A 127 4.29 -2.44 19.30
N ASN A 128 4.80 -1.22 19.07
CA ASN A 128 5.89 -0.65 19.85
C ASN A 128 5.40 0.14 21.09
N GLY A 129 4.11 0.03 21.43
CA GLY A 129 3.49 0.67 22.58
C GLY A 129 3.07 2.12 22.37
N PHE A 130 3.50 2.77 21.30
CA PHE A 130 3.05 4.13 20.95
C PHE A 130 1.58 4.12 20.53
N ALA A 131 0.92 5.26 20.72
CA ALA A 131 -0.47 5.43 20.33
C ALA A 131 -0.71 6.76 19.62
N VAL A 132 -1.65 6.74 18.68
CA VAL A 132 -2.13 7.94 17.97
C VAL A 132 -3.64 8.07 18.15
N LYS A 133 -4.10 9.30 18.33
CA LYS A 133 -5.52 9.64 18.32
C LYS A 133 -5.89 10.13 16.93
N LEU A 134 -6.98 9.62 16.37
CA LEU A 134 -7.48 9.96 15.04
C LEU A 134 -8.92 10.43 15.16
N GLU A 135 -9.27 11.49 14.43
CA GLU A 135 -10.60 12.13 14.47
C GLU A 135 -11.66 11.39 13.64
N ILE A 136 -11.71 10.07 13.80
CA ILE A 136 -12.67 9.19 13.14
C ILE A 136 -13.32 8.27 14.17
N SER A 137 -14.54 7.81 13.86
CA SER A 137 -15.19 6.80 14.67
C SER A 137 -14.40 5.49 14.67
N LYS A 138 -14.50 4.74 15.77
CA LYS A 138 -13.96 3.38 15.86
C LYS A 138 -14.44 2.48 14.71
N SER A 139 -15.74 2.54 14.40
CA SER A 139 -16.33 1.78 13.29
C SER A 139 -15.73 2.13 11.92
N SER A 140 -15.45 3.41 11.66
CA SER A 140 -14.81 3.84 10.42
C SER A 140 -13.38 3.31 10.31
N PHE A 141 -12.65 3.31 11.42
CA PHE A 141 -11.30 2.76 11.50
C PHE A 141 -11.30 1.24 11.29
N GLU A 142 -12.11 0.49 12.03
CA GLU A 142 -12.20 -0.97 11.94
C GLU A 142 -12.61 -1.43 10.54
N ASN A 143 -13.51 -0.69 9.88
CA ASN A 143 -13.84 -0.94 8.48
C ASN A 143 -12.62 -0.84 7.55
N GLN A 144 -11.75 0.16 7.73
CA GLN A 144 -10.52 0.27 6.93
C GLN A 144 -9.50 -0.81 7.27
N LEU A 145 -9.37 -1.15 8.55
CA LEU A 145 -8.51 -2.23 9.02
C LEU A 145 -8.93 -3.57 8.39
N ASN A 146 -10.21 -3.94 8.52
CA ASN A 146 -10.76 -5.19 7.98
C ASN A 146 -10.68 -5.27 6.45
N ARG A 147 -10.92 -4.15 5.76
CA ARG A 147 -10.74 -4.05 4.30
C ARG A 147 -9.30 -4.34 3.88
N THR A 148 -8.34 -3.88 4.68
CA THR A 148 -6.92 -4.11 4.42
C THR A 148 -6.50 -5.54 4.74
N ALA A 149 -7.06 -6.12 5.81
CA ALA A 149 -6.90 -7.54 6.12
C ALA A 149 -7.40 -8.41 4.96
N LYS A 150 -8.60 -8.12 4.43
CA LYS A 150 -9.13 -8.80 3.23
C LYS A 150 -8.15 -8.71 2.06
N LEU A 151 -7.68 -7.50 1.73
CA LEU A 151 -6.71 -7.32 0.64
C LEU A 151 -5.44 -8.16 0.84
N ARG A 152 -4.90 -8.17 2.05
CA ARG A 152 -3.70 -8.96 2.39
C ARG A 152 -3.94 -10.45 2.18
N THR A 153 -5.05 -10.99 2.69
CA THR A 153 -5.41 -12.40 2.52
C THR A 153 -5.53 -12.78 1.04
N GLU A 154 -6.20 -11.96 0.23
CA GLU A 154 -6.33 -12.22 -1.21
C GLU A 154 -4.98 -12.27 -1.94
N TYR A 155 -4.05 -11.38 -1.59
CA TYR A 155 -2.68 -11.43 -2.13
C TYR A 155 -1.93 -12.69 -1.70
N GLU A 156 -2.02 -13.07 -0.44
CA GLU A 156 -1.37 -14.27 0.09
C GLU A 156 -1.92 -15.54 -0.56
N ASP A 157 -3.24 -15.63 -0.75
CA ASP A 157 -3.89 -16.74 -1.42
C ASP A 157 -3.55 -16.81 -2.90
N ARG A 158 -3.57 -15.68 -3.63
CA ARG A 158 -3.12 -15.66 -5.03
C ARG A 158 -1.67 -16.11 -5.17
N ARG A 159 -0.78 -15.69 -4.25
CA ARG A 159 0.62 -16.11 -4.27
C ARG A 159 0.77 -17.62 -4.06
N LYS A 160 -0.04 -18.23 -3.20
CA LYS A 160 -0.06 -19.70 -3.00
C LYS A 160 -0.67 -20.45 -4.20
N LYS A 161 -1.66 -19.83 -4.88
CA LYS A 161 -2.40 -20.41 -6.02
C LYS A 161 -1.73 -20.21 -7.38
N GLN A 162 -0.62 -19.49 -7.47
CA GLN A 162 0.22 -19.47 -8.68
C GLN A 162 0.87 -20.86 -8.85
N GLY A 163 0.05 -21.81 -9.32
CA GLY A 163 0.45 -23.16 -9.67
C GLY A 163 0.88 -23.26 -11.13
N SER A 164 1.37 -24.45 -11.48
CA SER A 164 1.82 -24.80 -12.82
C SER A 164 0.79 -24.44 -13.90
N PRO A 165 1.24 -24.01 -15.09
CA PRO A 165 0.34 -23.71 -16.19
C PRO A 165 -0.56 -24.92 -16.51
N CYS A 166 -1.84 -24.65 -16.75
CA CYS A 166 -2.75 -25.65 -17.30
C CYS A 166 -2.56 -25.69 -18.81
N PHE A 167 -1.91 -26.75 -19.30
CA PHE A 167 -1.73 -26.95 -20.74
C PHE A 167 -3.04 -27.44 -21.34
N LYS A 168 -3.44 -26.80 -22.44
CA LYS A 168 -4.50 -27.31 -23.31
C LYS A 168 -3.83 -27.87 -24.55
N GLU A 169 -4.24 -29.07 -24.94
CA GLU A 169 -3.80 -29.65 -26.21
C GLU A 169 -4.42 -28.88 -27.38
N ILE A 170 -3.62 -28.64 -28.41
CA ILE A 170 -4.06 -28.02 -29.66
C ILE A 170 -4.05 -29.15 -30.70
N ASP A 171 -5.08 -29.21 -31.54
CA ASP A 171 -5.11 -30.22 -32.60
C ASP A 171 -4.01 -29.96 -33.66
N LYS A 172 -3.66 -31.00 -34.41
CA LYS A 172 -2.58 -30.92 -35.41
C LYS A 172 -2.87 -29.91 -36.54
N ILE A 173 -4.15 -29.67 -36.85
CA ILE A 173 -4.57 -28.77 -37.93
C ILE A 173 -4.38 -27.32 -37.50
N GLU A 174 -4.81 -26.96 -36.30
CA GLU A 174 -4.59 -25.66 -35.68
C GLU A 174 -3.11 -25.41 -35.44
N GLN A 175 -2.37 -26.41 -34.95
CA GLN A 175 -0.93 -26.31 -34.77
C GLN A 175 -0.21 -25.98 -36.10
N SER A 176 -0.61 -26.59 -37.21
CA SER A 176 -0.02 -26.32 -38.53
C SER A 176 -0.29 -24.90 -39.06
N LYS A 177 -1.33 -24.22 -38.53
CA LYS A 177 -1.68 -22.83 -38.88
C LYS A 177 -0.90 -21.80 -38.05
N LEU A 178 -0.30 -22.21 -36.93
CA LEU A 178 0.51 -21.32 -36.10
C LEU A 178 1.79 -20.94 -36.85
N LYS A 179 1.98 -19.64 -37.07
CA LYS A 179 3.18 -19.08 -37.69
C LYS A 179 3.76 -18.02 -36.76
N PRO A 180 5.10 -17.98 -36.58
CA PRO A 180 5.71 -16.92 -35.79
C PRO A 180 5.48 -15.55 -36.47
N ALA A 181 5.34 -14.50 -35.66
CA ALA A 181 4.91 -13.17 -36.11
C ALA A 181 6.04 -12.38 -36.77
N TYR A 182 7.29 -12.64 -36.38
CA TYR A 182 8.47 -11.88 -36.82
C TYR A 182 9.61 -12.76 -37.36
N GLU A 183 9.50 -14.10 -37.27
CA GLU A 183 10.51 -15.03 -37.77
C GLU A 183 9.88 -16.22 -38.49
N LYS A 184 10.69 -16.96 -39.27
CA LYS A 184 10.25 -18.26 -39.82
C LYS A 184 10.12 -19.32 -38.73
N VAL A 185 10.99 -19.27 -37.72
CA VAL A 185 10.97 -20.11 -36.50
C VAL A 185 11.54 -19.27 -35.34
N TYR A 186 10.91 -19.29 -34.16
CA TYR A 186 11.43 -18.55 -32.99
C TYR A 186 12.61 -19.23 -32.30
N PHE A 187 12.75 -20.53 -32.47
CA PHE A 187 13.78 -21.33 -31.81
C PHE A 187 14.81 -21.76 -32.86
N VAL A 188 16.04 -21.32 -32.68
CA VAL A 188 17.21 -21.77 -33.45
C VAL A 188 18.21 -22.35 -32.47
N LYS A 189 18.93 -23.40 -32.87
CA LYS A 189 20.03 -23.92 -32.05
C LYS A 189 21.23 -22.98 -32.20
N GLU A 190 21.94 -22.69 -31.10
CA GLU A 190 23.10 -21.78 -31.09
C GLU A 190 24.20 -22.12 -32.11
N GLY A 191 24.29 -23.36 -32.60
CA GLY A 191 25.28 -23.76 -33.62
C GLY A 191 24.82 -23.63 -35.08
N GLU A 192 23.58 -23.17 -35.33
CA GLU A 192 22.98 -23.05 -36.66
C GLU A 192 22.72 -21.57 -37.06
N VAL A 193 23.25 -20.62 -36.27
CA VAL A 193 23.22 -19.16 -36.53
C VAL A 193 24.59 -18.70 -37.01
#